data_AF-A0A972IFL1-F1
#
_entry.id   AF-A0A972IFL1-F1
#
_cell.length_a   1.000
_cell.length_b   1.000
_cell.length_c   1.000
_cell.angle_alpha   90.00
_cell.angle_beta   90.00
_cell.angle_gamma   90.00
#
_symmetry.space_group_name_H-M   'P 1'
#
loop_
_entity.id
_entity.type
_entity.pdbx_description
1 polymer ?
#
loop_
_entity_poly.entity_id
_entity_poly.type
_entity_poly.pdbx_seq_one_letter_code
_entity_poly.pdbx_strand_id
1 'polypeptide(L)'
;MGQPNQQPGQPWQQFTVLDGLLLQAGYAIAFSVVFLPARGAFEAIDIGSVVLVLIAACLGGAVSGPIVLGSQWLFRGRRIALSAGEWLWLSPLAVFVAGLLGIWVIYWGAHSLPDPEEIRAVSFAILAMVLCLVEIGCAVNALIVLLARTSGELSPPPCSWTDRFGALTCLVIGAALFLIVAGTLA
;
A
#
# COMPACT_ATOMS: atom_id res chain seq x y z
N MET A 1 -28.66 -33.38 13.82
CA MET A 1 -27.85 -32.14 13.79
C MET A 1 -26.95 -32.23 12.57
N GLY A 2 -27.36 -31.63 11.44
CA GLY A 2 -26.58 -31.66 10.21
C GLY A 2 -25.37 -30.74 10.35
N GLN A 3 -24.18 -31.25 10.04
CA GLN A 3 -23.01 -30.40 9.86
C GLN A 3 -23.35 -29.32 8.82
N PRO A 4 -23.08 -28.03 9.07
CA PRO A 4 -23.26 -27.03 8.03
C PRO A 4 -22.33 -27.41 6.88
N ASN A 5 -22.93 -27.68 5.72
CA ASN A 5 -22.26 -27.91 4.45
C ASN A 5 -21.09 -26.92 4.31
N GLN A 6 -19.86 -27.40 4.48
CA GLN A 6 -18.70 -26.71 3.95
C GLN A 6 -18.82 -26.80 2.43
N GLN A 7 -19.45 -25.79 1.83
CA GLN A 7 -19.33 -25.59 0.39
C GLN A 7 -17.83 -25.60 0.08
N PRO A 8 -17.37 -26.42 -0.89
CA PRO A 8 -15.98 -26.38 -1.29
C PRO A 8 -15.64 -24.94 -1.64
N GLY A 9 -14.68 -24.36 -0.92
CA GLY A 9 -14.27 -22.97 -1.12
C GLY A 9 -13.94 -22.76 -2.59
N GLN A 10 -14.44 -21.67 -3.15
CA GLN A 10 -14.22 -21.34 -4.55
C GLN A 10 -12.70 -21.22 -4.82
N PRO A 11 -12.20 -21.57 -6.02
CA PRO A 11 -10.75 -21.59 -6.29
C PRO A 11 -10.03 -20.27 -6.02
N TRP A 12 -10.71 -19.13 -6.20
CA TRP A 12 -10.17 -17.79 -5.93
C TRP A 12 -10.14 -17.42 -4.44
N GLN A 13 -10.81 -18.17 -3.57
CA GLN A 13 -10.78 -17.96 -2.12
C GLN A 13 -9.53 -18.57 -1.46
N GLN A 14 -8.84 -19.48 -2.17
CA GLN A 14 -7.66 -20.16 -1.68
C GLN A 14 -6.41 -19.37 -2.04
N PHE A 15 -5.49 -19.23 -1.09
CA PHE A 15 -4.15 -18.75 -1.36
C PHE A 15 -3.35 -19.85 -2.08
N THR A 16 -2.71 -19.49 -3.18
CA THR A 16 -1.93 -20.41 -4.01
C THR A 16 -0.50 -19.91 -4.18
N VAL A 17 0.37 -20.77 -4.71
CA VAL A 17 1.75 -20.41 -5.07
C VAL A 17 1.79 -19.24 -6.05
N LEU A 18 0.85 -19.16 -6.99
CA LEU A 18 0.77 -18.04 -7.93
C LEU A 18 0.54 -16.72 -7.20
N ASP A 19 -0.32 -16.70 -6.17
CA ASP A 19 -0.56 -15.48 -5.39
C ASP A 19 0.70 -15.01 -4.66
N GLY A 20 1.46 -15.95 -4.08
CA GLY A 20 2.75 -15.66 -3.46
C GLY A 20 3.78 -15.12 -4.45
N LEU A 21 3.86 -15.68 -5.66
CA LEU A 21 4.76 -15.21 -6.71
C LEU A 21 4.37 -13.82 -7.22
N LEU A 22 3.09 -13.54 -7.40
CA LEU A 22 2.61 -12.23 -7.83
C LEU A 22 2.85 -11.16 -6.77
N LEU A 23 2.68 -11.51 -5.49
CA LEU A 23 3.07 -10.66 -4.36
C LEU A 23 4.56 -10.33 -4.42
N GLN A 24 5.41 -11.35 -4.48
CA GLN A 24 6.87 -11.16 -4.55
C GLN A 24 7.29 -10.33 -5.76
N ALA A 25 6.72 -10.59 -6.93
CA ALA A 25 7.00 -9.84 -8.15
C ALA A 25 6.61 -8.36 -8.01
N GLY A 26 5.42 -8.07 -7.46
CA GLY A 26 4.98 -6.69 -7.23
C GLY A 26 5.90 -5.93 -6.28
N TYR A 27 6.31 -6.56 -5.17
CA TYR A 27 7.30 -5.97 -4.26
C TYR A 27 8.68 -5.83 -4.91
N ALA A 28 9.15 -6.81 -5.67
CA ALA A 28 10.45 -6.72 -6.36
C ALA A 28 10.49 -5.57 -7.38
N ILE A 29 9.40 -5.37 -8.14
CA ILE A 29 9.26 -4.23 -9.06
C ILE A 29 9.30 -2.92 -8.27
N ALA A 30 8.52 -2.82 -7.21
CA ALA A 30 8.46 -1.62 -6.37
C ALA A 30 9.82 -1.24 -5.78
N PHE A 31 10.52 -2.22 -5.20
CA PHE A 31 11.87 -2.03 -4.69
C PHE A 31 12.84 -1.65 -5.82
N SER A 32 12.74 -2.28 -6.99
CA SER A 32 13.60 -1.91 -8.12
C SER A 32 13.39 -0.45 -8.55
N VAL A 33 12.14 0.01 -8.64
CA VAL A 33 11.82 1.40 -9.03
C VAL A 33 12.34 2.41 -8.02
N VAL A 34 12.23 2.13 -6.72
CA VAL A 34 12.63 3.06 -5.66
C VAL A 34 14.14 3.04 -5.42
N PHE A 35 14.77 1.87 -5.37
CA PHE A 35 16.17 1.73 -4.97
C PHE A 35 17.18 1.86 -6.13
N LEU A 36 16.78 1.58 -7.38
CA LEU A 36 17.69 1.69 -8.54
C LEU A 36 18.25 3.12 -8.75
N PRO A 37 17.45 4.21 -8.67
CA PRO A 37 17.96 5.57 -8.77
C PRO A 37 18.65 6.07 -7.48
N ALA A 38 18.40 5.43 -6.34
CA ALA A 38 18.90 5.84 -5.02
C ALA A 38 20.12 5.03 -4.54
N ARG A 39 20.80 4.27 -5.41
CA ARG A 39 21.91 3.36 -5.05
C ARG A 39 23.04 4.01 -4.23
N GLY A 40 23.29 5.30 -4.39
CA GLY A 40 24.30 6.05 -3.63
C GLY A 40 23.82 6.62 -2.28
N ALA A 41 22.52 6.57 -1.98
CA ALA A 41 21.96 7.15 -0.76
C ALA A 41 22.07 6.25 0.48
N PHE A 42 22.57 5.01 0.33
CA PHE A 42 22.59 3.98 1.38
C PHE A 42 23.97 3.70 1.97
N GLU A 43 24.93 4.63 1.86
CA GLU A 43 26.24 4.46 2.52
C GLU A 43 26.14 4.52 4.05
N ALA A 44 25.04 5.05 4.60
CA ALA A 44 24.68 4.98 6.01
C ALA A 44 23.17 4.72 6.16
N ILE A 45 22.77 3.95 7.20
CA ILE A 45 21.34 3.82 7.56
C ILE A 45 20.92 5.12 8.25
N ASP A 46 20.27 5.99 7.50
CA ASP A 46 19.70 7.25 7.97
C ASP A 46 18.17 7.26 7.88
N ILE A 47 17.54 8.33 8.36
CA ILE A 47 16.07 8.49 8.32
C ILE A 47 15.56 8.44 6.87
N GLY A 48 16.33 8.96 5.90
CA GLY A 48 15.99 8.92 4.48
C GLY A 48 15.90 7.49 3.93
N SER A 49 16.82 6.63 4.34
CA SER A 49 16.85 5.21 3.96
C SER A 49 15.62 4.45 4.45
N VAL A 50 15.17 4.72 5.67
CA VAL A 50 13.94 4.11 6.24
C VAL A 50 12.71 4.58 5.48
N VAL A 51 12.63 5.87 5.15
CA VAL A 51 11.53 6.43 4.35
C VAL A 51 11.47 5.79 2.96
N LEU A 52 12.62 5.57 2.30
CA LEU A 52 12.66 4.90 0.99
C LEU A 52 12.19 3.44 1.06
N VAL A 53 12.56 2.68 2.10
CA VAL A 53 12.06 1.31 2.32
C VAL A 53 10.53 1.32 2.48
N LEU A 54 9.98 2.28 3.22
CA LEU A 54 8.54 2.40 3.39
C LEU A 54 7.83 2.76 2.10
N ILE A 55 8.36 3.71 1.32
CA ILE A 55 7.82 4.05 0.00
C ILE A 55 7.81 2.81 -0.91
N ALA A 56 8.89 2.02 -0.91
CA ALA A 56 8.96 0.78 -1.67
C ALA A 56 7.95 -0.27 -1.18
N ALA A 57 7.70 -0.35 0.13
CA ALA A 57 6.70 -1.23 0.69
C ALA A 57 5.26 -0.81 0.32
N CYS A 58 4.95 0.50 0.38
CA CYS A 58 3.68 1.06 -0.09
C CYS A 58 3.46 0.73 -1.57
N LEU A 59 4.47 0.99 -2.40
CA LEU A 59 4.43 0.70 -3.83
C LEU A 59 4.30 -0.80 -4.10
N GLY A 60 4.95 -1.64 -3.29
CA GLY A 60 4.85 -3.10 -3.39
C GLY A 60 3.43 -3.59 -3.16
N GLY A 61 2.76 -3.11 -2.12
CA GLY A 61 1.35 -3.39 -1.85
C GLY A 61 0.42 -2.87 -2.96
N ALA A 62 0.62 -1.61 -3.37
CA ALA A 62 -0.12 -0.94 -4.44
C ALA A 62 -0.09 -1.68 -5.77
N VAL A 63 1.06 -2.26 -6.12
CA VAL A 63 1.26 -2.98 -7.38
C VAL A 63 0.78 -4.42 -7.26
N SER A 64 1.14 -5.11 -6.17
CA SER A 64 0.82 -6.54 -6.02
C SER A 64 -0.68 -6.81 -5.86
N GLY A 65 -1.44 -5.92 -5.22
CA GLY A 65 -2.88 -6.11 -4.98
C GLY A 65 -3.73 -6.22 -6.23
N PRO A 66 -3.73 -5.18 -7.08
CA PRO A 66 -4.42 -5.23 -8.36
C PRO A 66 -3.99 -6.43 -9.22
N ILE A 67 -2.71 -6.81 -9.18
CA ILE A 67 -2.20 -7.97 -9.94
C ILE A 67 -2.81 -9.27 -9.40
N VAL A 68 -2.80 -9.47 -8.08
CA VAL A 68 -3.42 -10.65 -7.44
C VAL A 68 -4.92 -10.69 -7.73
N LEU A 69 -5.65 -9.59 -7.49
CA LEU A 69 -7.09 -9.50 -7.74
C LEU A 69 -7.43 -9.70 -9.22
N GLY A 70 -6.62 -9.14 -10.11
CA GLY A 70 -6.72 -9.35 -11.55
C GLY A 70 -6.49 -10.81 -11.95
N SER A 71 -5.53 -11.49 -11.33
CA SER A 71 -5.28 -12.92 -11.57
C SER A 71 -6.46 -13.80 -11.12
N GLN A 72 -7.10 -13.45 -10.00
CA GLN A 72 -8.31 -14.15 -9.53
C GLN A 72 -9.48 -13.95 -10.50
N TRP A 73 -9.61 -12.75 -11.07
CA TRP A 73 -10.62 -12.44 -12.07
C TRP A 73 -10.36 -13.16 -13.40
N LEU A 74 -9.12 -13.15 -13.89
CA LEU A 74 -8.75 -13.75 -15.18
C LEU A 74 -8.73 -15.28 -15.15
N PHE A 75 -8.08 -15.86 -14.15
CA PHE A 75 -7.71 -17.28 -14.17
C PHE A 75 -8.53 -18.15 -13.22
N ARG A 76 -9.23 -17.55 -12.25
CA ARG A 76 -9.99 -18.29 -11.22
C ARG A 76 -11.47 -17.96 -11.19
N GLY A 77 -11.96 -17.23 -12.20
CA GLY A 77 -13.39 -16.99 -12.41
C GLY A 77 -14.06 -16.12 -11.35
N ARG A 78 -13.30 -15.32 -10.59
CA ARG A 78 -13.90 -14.39 -9.62
C ARG A 78 -14.78 -13.36 -10.34
N ARG A 79 -16.05 -13.23 -9.93
CA ARG A 79 -17.05 -12.28 -10.49
C ARG A 79 -17.83 -11.53 -9.41
N ILE A 80 -17.24 -11.39 -8.23
CA ILE A 80 -17.85 -10.77 -7.04
C ILE A 80 -17.16 -9.44 -6.77
N ALA A 81 -17.91 -8.47 -6.23
CA ALA A 81 -17.40 -7.19 -5.76
C ALA A 81 -16.22 -7.34 -4.78
N LEU A 82 -15.39 -6.30 -4.70
CA LEU A 82 -14.32 -6.20 -3.73
C LEU A 82 -14.89 -5.91 -2.34
N SER A 83 -14.31 -6.55 -1.33
CA SER A 83 -14.57 -6.26 0.08
C SER A 83 -13.81 -5.02 0.56
N ALA A 84 -14.19 -4.50 1.72
CA ALA A 84 -13.59 -3.30 2.30
C ALA A 84 -12.06 -3.41 2.44
N GLY A 85 -11.53 -4.56 2.89
CA GLY A 85 -10.08 -4.76 2.98
C GLY A 85 -9.41 -4.95 1.62
N GLU A 86 -10.13 -5.44 0.61
CA GLU A 86 -9.62 -5.51 -0.76
C GLU A 86 -9.55 -4.13 -1.42
N TRP A 87 -10.48 -3.23 -1.11
CA TRP A 87 -10.39 -1.83 -1.51
C TRP A 87 -9.16 -1.12 -0.93
N LEU A 88 -8.74 -1.51 0.28
CA LEU A 88 -7.53 -0.95 0.90
C LEU A 88 -6.25 -1.31 0.14
N TRP A 89 -6.21 -2.35 -0.70
CA TRP A 89 -5.03 -2.56 -1.57
C TRP A 89 -4.81 -1.44 -2.58
N LEU A 90 -5.88 -0.70 -2.92
CA LEU A 90 -5.80 0.41 -3.86
C LEU A 90 -5.42 1.71 -3.17
N SER A 91 -5.47 1.79 -1.83
CA SER A 91 -5.13 3.03 -1.14
C SER A 91 -3.65 3.38 -1.25
N PRO A 92 -2.68 2.46 -1.08
CA PRO A 92 -1.28 2.76 -1.33
C PRO A 92 -1.01 3.13 -2.79
N LEU A 93 -1.79 2.61 -3.74
CA LEU A 93 -1.67 2.97 -5.15
C LEU A 93 -2.14 4.41 -5.41
N ALA A 94 -3.27 4.82 -4.82
CA ALA A 94 -3.75 6.19 -4.93
C ALA A 94 -2.76 7.18 -4.31
N VAL A 95 -2.21 6.85 -3.14
CA VAL A 95 -1.14 7.62 -2.48
C VAL A 95 0.10 7.67 -3.36
N PHE A 96 0.52 6.54 -3.93
CA PHE A 96 1.68 6.47 -4.81
C PHE A 96 1.52 7.29 -6.10
N VAL A 97 0.37 7.18 -6.78
CA VAL A 97 0.09 7.94 -8.01
C VAL A 97 0.02 9.43 -7.71
N ALA A 98 -0.66 9.83 -6.63
CA ALA A 98 -0.69 11.22 -6.18
C ALA A 98 0.72 11.73 -5.84
N GLY A 99 1.54 10.90 -5.19
CA GLY A 99 2.93 11.21 -4.86
C GLY A 99 3.81 11.35 -6.09
N LEU A 100 3.77 10.42 -7.04
CA LEU A 100 4.53 10.51 -8.29
C LEU A 100 4.13 11.71 -9.13
N LEU A 101 2.83 11.97 -9.28
CA LEU A 101 2.34 13.14 -10.00
C LEU A 101 2.77 14.43 -9.30
N GLY A 102 2.68 14.48 -7.97
CA GLY A 102 3.18 15.60 -7.17
C GLY A 102 4.67 15.82 -7.38
N ILE A 103 5.49 14.76 -7.33
CA ILE A 103 6.94 14.84 -7.54
C ILE A 103 7.25 15.36 -8.94
N TRP A 104 6.55 14.83 -9.95
CA TRP A 104 6.75 15.24 -11.34
C TRP A 104 6.39 16.72 -11.55
N VAL A 105 5.24 17.16 -11.01
CA VAL A 105 4.80 18.56 -11.06
C VAL A 105 5.80 19.47 -10.36
N ILE A 106 6.29 19.09 -9.18
CA ILE A 106 7.29 19.87 -8.43
C ILE A 106 8.61 19.95 -9.20
N TYR A 107 9.07 18.82 -9.76
CA TYR A 107 10.36 18.75 -10.46
C TYR A 107 10.38 19.64 -11.71
N TRP A 108 9.33 19.58 -12.53
CA TRP A 108 9.21 20.39 -13.74
C TRP A 108 8.79 21.83 -13.47
N GLY A 109 7.87 22.04 -12.51
CA GLY A 109 7.40 23.37 -12.12
C GLY A 109 8.50 24.23 -11.51
N ALA A 110 9.33 23.65 -10.63
CA ALA A 110 10.44 24.37 -10.01
C ALA A 110 11.58 24.68 -10.98
N HIS A 111 11.71 23.96 -12.10
CA HIS A 111 12.72 24.27 -13.13
C HIS A 111 12.52 25.65 -13.77
N SER A 112 11.33 26.25 -13.62
CA SER A 112 10.99 27.57 -14.20
C SER A 112 11.20 28.73 -13.21
N LEU A 113 11.76 28.48 -12.02
CA LEU A 113 11.86 29.45 -10.92
C LEU A 113 13.32 29.84 -10.61
N PRO A 114 13.55 31.04 -10.04
CA PRO A 114 14.89 31.57 -9.79
C PRO A 114 15.72 30.80 -8.75
N ASP A 115 15.08 30.14 -7.76
CA ASP A 115 15.74 29.31 -6.73
C ASP A 115 15.16 27.88 -6.71
N PRO A 116 15.48 27.05 -7.72
CA PRO A 116 14.81 25.78 -7.95
C PRO A 116 15.08 24.72 -6.87
N GLU A 117 16.22 24.79 -6.17
CA GLU A 117 16.62 23.76 -5.20
C GLU A 117 15.87 23.88 -3.86
N GLU A 118 15.80 25.08 -3.31
CA GLU A 118 15.10 25.33 -2.03
C GLU A 118 13.58 25.14 -2.18
N ILE A 119 13.01 25.61 -3.30
CA ILE A 119 11.58 25.45 -3.60
C ILE A 119 11.22 23.97 -3.81
N ARG A 120 12.10 23.18 -4.45
CA ARG A 120 11.92 21.72 -4.55
C ARG A 120 11.92 21.06 -3.18
N ALA A 121 12.89 21.39 -2.33
CA ALA A 121 13.00 20.80 -1.01
C ALA A 121 11.73 21.05 -0.16
N VAL A 122 11.25 22.29 -0.10
CA VAL A 122 10.02 22.66 0.63
C VAL A 122 8.79 21.97 0.03
N SER A 123 8.67 21.96 -1.30
CA SER A 123 7.51 21.35 -1.97
C SER A 123 7.49 19.83 -1.80
N PHE A 124 8.65 19.17 -1.84
CA PHE A 124 8.75 17.74 -1.54
C PHE A 124 8.43 17.43 -0.09
N ALA A 125 8.83 18.29 0.87
CA ALA A 125 8.47 18.12 2.27
C ALA A 125 6.96 18.24 2.50
N ILE A 126 6.29 19.22 1.88
CA ILE A 126 4.82 19.38 1.94
C ILE A 126 4.14 18.16 1.33
N LEU A 127 4.59 17.71 0.16
CA LEU A 127 4.04 16.53 -0.49
C LEU A 127 4.20 15.28 0.38
N ALA A 128 5.38 15.06 0.96
CA ALA A 128 5.63 13.96 1.88
C ALA A 128 4.69 14.02 3.10
N MET A 129 4.47 15.20 3.68
CA MET A 129 3.55 15.38 4.80
C MET A 129 2.09 15.07 4.42
N VAL A 130 1.63 15.53 3.26
CA VAL A 130 0.27 15.24 2.77
C VAL A 130 0.09 13.74 2.53
N LEU A 131 1.04 13.09 1.87
CA LEU A 131 0.98 11.64 1.64
C LEU A 131 0.98 10.85 2.96
N CYS A 132 1.76 11.31 3.95
CA CYS A 132 1.76 10.72 5.28
C CYS A 132 0.39 10.81 5.96
N LEU A 133 -0.27 11.98 5.89
CA LEU A 133 -1.61 12.16 6.47
C LEU A 133 -2.65 11.27 5.80
N VAL A 134 -2.58 11.12 4.47
CA VAL A 134 -3.48 10.22 3.72
C VAL A 134 -3.26 8.78 4.17
N GLU A 135 -2.01 8.33 4.29
CA GLU A 135 -1.71 6.95 4.72
C GLU A 135 -2.14 6.66 6.16
N ILE A 136 -2.02 7.63 7.07
CA ILE A 136 -2.59 7.53 8.43
C ILE A 136 -4.11 7.37 8.35
N GLY A 137 -4.79 8.14 7.51
CA GLY A 137 -6.23 8.00 7.27
C GLY A 137 -6.61 6.61 6.77
N CYS A 138 -5.82 6.06 5.84
CA CYS A 138 -5.99 4.69 5.34
C CYS A 138 -5.81 3.63 6.43
N ALA A 139 -4.83 3.82 7.32
CA ALA A 139 -4.57 2.92 8.45
C ALA A 139 -5.69 2.95 9.49
N VAL A 140 -6.24 4.14 9.81
CA VAL A 140 -7.42 4.27 10.68
C VAL A 140 -8.62 3.57 10.06
N ASN A 141 -8.85 3.75 8.76
CA ASN A 141 -9.93 3.06 8.06
C ASN A 141 -9.73 1.53 8.08
N ALA A 142 -8.50 1.06 7.89
CA ALA A 142 -8.16 -0.36 8.00
C ALA A 142 -8.46 -0.92 9.39
N LEU A 143 -8.12 -0.18 10.45
CA LEU A 143 -8.42 -0.55 11.82
C LEU A 143 -9.94 -0.63 12.07
N ILE A 144 -10.71 0.34 11.57
CA ILE A 144 -12.18 0.32 11.68
C ILE A 144 -12.76 -0.92 10.99
N VAL A 145 -12.29 -1.25 9.77
CA VAL A 145 -12.75 -2.43 9.03
C VAL A 145 -12.44 -3.72 9.80
N LEU A 146 -11.25 -3.83 10.41
CA LEU A 146 -10.89 -4.99 11.22
C LEU A 146 -11.74 -5.10 12.48
N LEU A 147 -11.93 -3.99 13.21
CA LEU A 147 -12.75 -3.95 14.42
C LEU A 147 -14.22 -4.32 14.15
N ALA A 148 -14.84 -3.67 13.17
CA ALA A 148 -16.22 -3.93 12.76
C ALA A 148 -16.43 -5.39 12.30
N ARG A 149 -15.38 -6.03 11.77
CA ARG A 149 -15.45 -7.44 11.42
C ARG A 149 -15.30 -8.35 12.63
N THR A 150 -14.43 -8.02 13.58
CA THR A 150 -14.30 -8.79 14.83
C THR A 150 -15.53 -8.67 15.73
N SER A 151 -16.25 -7.55 15.67
CA SER A 151 -17.54 -7.36 16.38
C SER A 151 -18.73 -8.04 15.70
N GLY A 152 -18.55 -8.55 14.47
CA GLY A 152 -19.61 -9.20 13.70
C GLY A 152 -20.58 -8.24 13.02
N GLU A 153 -20.26 -6.94 12.98
CA GLU A 153 -21.07 -5.91 12.30
C GLU A 153 -20.96 -6.00 10.77
N LEU A 154 -19.86 -6.54 10.26
CA LEU A 154 -19.64 -6.78 8.83
C LEU A 154 -19.90 -8.23 8.45
N SER A 155 -20.52 -8.43 7.28
CA SER A 155 -20.63 -9.73 6.65
C SER A 155 -19.25 -10.33 6.35
N PRO A 156 -19.13 -11.67 6.34
CA PRO A 156 -17.86 -12.31 6.02
C PRO A 156 -17.38 -11.89 4.62
N PRO A 157 -16.06 -11.59 4.47
CA PRO A 157 -15.52 -11.16 3.18
C PRO A 157 -15.62 -12.29 2.15
N PRO A 158 -15.71 -11.94 0.85
CA PRO A 158 -15.72 -12.92 -0.23
C PRO A 158 -14.44 -13.76 -0.22
N CYS A 159 -13.29 -13.16 0.07
CA CYS A 159 -12.03 -13.87 0.27
C CYS A 159 -11.34 -13.32 1.53
N SER A 160 -11.11 -14.20 2.52
CA SER A 160 -10.62 -13.78 3.84
C SER A 160 -9.16 -13.36 3.84
N TRP A 161 -8.32 -14.00 3.02
CA TRP A 161 -6.88 -13.71 3.01
C TRP A 161 -6.57 -12.41 2.26
N THR A 162 -7.21 -12.16 1.11
CA THR A 162 -6.99 -10.92 0.35
C THR A 162 -7.45 -9.72 1.16
N ASP A 163 -8.61 -9.82 1.80
CA ASP A 163 -9.11 -8.73 2.64
C ASP A 163 -8.21 -8.45 3.84
N ARG A 164 -7.82 -9.50 4.59
CA ARG A 164 -6.91 -9.36 5.73
C ARG A 164 -5.56 -8.77 5.32
N PHE A 165 -5.02 -9.21 4.19
CA PHE A 165 -3.73 -8.73 3.72
C PHE A 165 -3.77 -7.23 3.39
N GLY A 166 -4.84 -6.77 2.72
CA GLY A 166 -5.01 -5.34 2.41
C GLY A 166 -5.13 -4.49 3.67
N ALA A 167 -5.99 -4.90 4.60
CA ALA A 167 -6.15 -4.21 5.88
C ALA A 167 -4.86 -4.19 6.71
N LEU A 168 -4.15 -5.32 6.80
CA LEU A 168 -2.91 -5.42 7.56
C LEU A 168 -1.77 -4.63 6.93
N THR A 169 -1.69 -4.58 5.59
CA THR A 169 -0.68 -3.79 4.87
C THR A 169 -0.84 -2.30 5.20
N CYS A 170 -2.06 -1.74 5.06
CA CYS A 170 -2.31 -0.34 5.39
C CYS A 170 -2.07 -0.04 6.87
N LEU A 171 -2.42 -0.98 7.77
CA LEU A 171 -2.24 -0.78 9.20
C LEU A 171 -0.75 -0.79 9.59
N VAL A 172 0.03 -1.75 9.09
CA VAL A 172 1.48 -1.85 9.37
C VAL A 172 2.22 -0.63 8.82
N ILE A 173 1.91 -0.24 7.58
CA ILE A 173 2.55 0.90 6.93
C ILE A 173 2.19 2.20 7.65
N GLY A 174 0.90 2.45 7.89
CA GLY A 174 0.48 3.67 8.57
C GLY A 174 0.99 3.78 10.00
N ALA A 175 1.06 2.66 10.74
CA ALA A 175 1.67 2.63 12.07
C ALA A 175 3.17 2.96 12.02
N ALA A 176 3.91 2.37 11.06
CA ALA A 176 5.33 2.67 10.88
C ALA A 176 5.56 4.15 10.54
N LEU A 177 4.75 4.73 9.66
CA LEU A 177 4.83 6.16 9.30
C LEU A 177 4.48 7.06 10.48
N PHE A 178 3.43 6.72 11.24
CA PHE A 178 3.08 7.45 12.46
C PHE A 178 4.23 7.47 13.47
N LEU A 179 4.88 6.32 13.70
CA LEU A 179 6.03 6.22 14.60
C LEU A 179 7.22 7.05 14.12
N ILE A 180 7.48 7.11 12.82
CA ILE A 180 8.54 7.96 12.26
C ILE A 180 8.22 9.42 12.50
N VAL A 181 7.00 9.87 12.19
CA VAL A 181 6.59 11.27 12.41
C VAL A 181 6.70 11.63 13.89
N ALA A 182 6.14 10.79 14.78
CA ALA A 182 6.21 11.00 16.21
C ALA A 182 7.67 11.05 16.73
N GLY A 183 8.53 10.18 16.21
CA GLY A 183 9.95 10.15 16.56
C GLY A 183 10.76 11.33 16.02
N THR A 184 10.37 11.90 14.88
CA THR A 184 11.01 13.12 14.34
C THR A 184 10.57 14.41 15.04
N LEU A 185 9.43 14.38 15.75
CA LEU A 185 8.88 15.52 16.48
C LEU A 185 9.30 15.57 17.96
N ALA A 186 9.96 14.52 18.47
CA ALA A 186 10.42 14.37 19.84
C ALA A 186 11.91 14.78 19.98
#